data_AF-A0AAV2ZS37-F1
#
_entry.id   AF-A0AAV2ZS37-F1
#
_cell.length_a   1.000
_cell.length_b   1.000
_cell.length_c   1.000
_cell.angle_alpha   90.00
_cell.angle_beta   90.00
_cell.angle_gamma   90.00
#
_symmetry.space_group_name_H-M   'P 1'
#
loop_
_entity.id
_entity.type
_entity.pdbx_description
1 polymer ?
#
loop_
_entity_poly.entity_id
_entity_poly.type
_entity_poly.pdbx_seq_one_letter_code
_entity_poly.pdbx_strand_id
1 'polypeptide(L)'
;MVSTAAPTNASTQSTAAQQTKVTQRKSTPERLLYITSGPEEDYYDYDEETTLSPHSPVPMKPCHYDRCENLSPTCEEIQRKAGGNCLCPGIDGPNIKPDSPAINKVLSGDTEVTVTWCSPSSTVQSYRVLYQGPDSQVEKGPLLNASYRSYSIENLLPGTQYTICVVAINNAGESSAKFIEAEEDIERTIKGPCSNFHTTATKTSHMYIGIGVGLGALMVVMGILGILMCNRKKRKNRMDVEEEEMGVSNHYYKAGNTN
;
A
#
# COMPACT_ATOMS: atom_id res chain seq x y z
N MET A 1 41.73 -0.81 66.24
CA MET A 1 42.55 -1.11 65.04
C MET A 1 41.94 -0.27 63.91
N VAL A 2 42.63 0.72 63.33
CA VAL A 2 43.70 0.61 62.30
C VAL A 2 43.05 0.21 60.96
N SER A 3 43.12 0.98 59.84
CA SER A 3 43.94 2.17 59.56
C SER A 3 43.48 3.06 58.37
N THR A 4 44.19 4.19 58.19
CA THR A 4 44.66 4.91 56.96
C THR A 4 44.46 4.27 55.56
N ALA A 5 44.41 4.97 54.41
CA ALA A 5 44.48 6.41 54.04
C ALA A 5 44.12 6.65 52.53
N ALA A 6 44.26 7.90 52.04
CA ALA A 6 44.17 8.35 50.62
C ALA A 6 45.56 8.19 49.90
N PRO A 7 45.94 8.89 48.77
CA PRO A 7 45.26 9.79 47.80
C PRO A 7 45.29 9.20 46.34
N THR A 8 45.43 9.81 45.14
CA THR A 8 45.91 11.13 44.59
C THR A 8 45.41 11.43 43.14
N ASN A 9 45.21 12.72 42.81
CA ASN A 9 45.45 13.41 41.51
C ASN A 9 44.58 12.99 40.26
N ALA A 10 44.49 13.76 39.15
CA ALA A 10 45.20 14.98 38.72
C ALA A 10 44.38 15.96 37.83
N SER A 11 44.87 17.21 37.76
CA SER A 11 44.85 18.18 36.63
C SER A 11 43.61 18.34 35.70
N THR A 12 42.90 19.45 35.93
CA THR A 12 42.75 20.60 35.00
C THR A 12 43.12 20.41 33.50
N GLN A 13 42.18 20.73 32.59
CA GLN A 13 42.28 21.92 31.72
C GLN A 13 40.98 22.19 30.93
N SER A 14 40.83 23.45 30.49
CA SER A 14 39.70 23.96 29.69
C SER A 14 40.24 24.68 28.47
N THR A 15 39.67 24.44 27.30
CA THR A 15 39.97 25.17 26.05
C THR A 15 38.71 25.29 25.20
N ALA A 16 38.55 26.43 24.54
CA ALA A 16 37.32 26.83 23.86
C ALA A 16 37.50 27.07 22.36
N ALA A 17 36.37 27.14 21.65
CA ALA A 17 36.12 27.81 20.37
C ALA A 17 37.30 27.96 19.37
N GLN A 18 37.28 27.18 18.29
CA GLN A 18 38.07 27.48 17.09
C GLN A 18 37.32 28.46 16.19
N GLN A 19 37.91 29.63 15.94
CA GLN A 19 37.54 30.52 14.84
C GLN A 19 38.61 30.47 13.74
N THR A 20 38.22 30.23 12.50
CA THR A 20 39.12 30.22 11.35
C THR A 20 39.35 31.63 10.82
N LYS A 21 40.62 32.02 10.67
CA LYS A 21 41.05 33.37 10.28
C LYS A 21 41.54 33.36 8.83
N VAL A 22 40.87 34.10 7.94
CA VAL A 22 41.26 34.22 6.53
C VAL A 22 42.44 35.19 6.38
N THR A 23 43.47 34.78 5.63
CA THR A 23 44.71 35.54 5.43
C THR A 23 44.59 36.48 4.23
N GLN A 24 44.71 37.79 4.44
CA GLN A 24 44.96 38.75 3.36
C GLN A 24 46.41 38.70 2.89
N ARG A 25 46.64 38.90 1.58
CA ARG A 25 47.96 39.10 0.99
C ARG A 25 48.00 40.47 0.30
N LYS A 26 48.94 41.34 0.69
CA LYS A 26 49.19 42.64 0.03
C LYS A 26 50.29 42.50 -1.02
N SER A 27 50.15 43.19 -2.14
CA SER A 27 51.23 43.43 -3.11
C SER A 27 50.98 44.70 -3.93
N THR A 28 51.60 45.80 -3.50
CA THR A 28 51.96 46.99 -4.31
C THR A 28 53.29 46.72 -5.06
N PRO A 29 53.78 47.53 -6.05
CA PRO A 29 53.58 48.99 -6.15
C PRO A 29 53.32 49.63 -7.53
N GLU A 30 52.63 50.78 -7.48
CA GLU A 30 52.98 52.08 -8.08
C GLU A 30 53.45 52.20 -9.55
N ARG A 31 52.69 52.99 -10.32
CA ARG A 31 53.26 54.11 -11.10
C ARG A 31 52.27 55.26 -11.28
N LEU A 32 52.71 56.50 -11.02
CA LEU A 32 51.98 57.73 -11.37
C LEU A 32 51.95 57.98 -12.88
N LEU A 33 50.89 58.62 -13.35
CA LEU A 33 50.95 59.77 -14.27
C LEU A 33 49.66 60.60 -14.15
N TYR A 34 49.78 61.93 -14.09
CA TYR A 34 48.65 62.87 -14.13
C TYR A 34 48.58 63.53 -15.51
N ILE A 35 47.40 63.62 -16.11
CA ILE A 35 47.06 64.63 -17.12
C ILE A 35 45.63 65.12 -16.81
N THR A 36 45.41 66.43 -16.94
CA THR A 36 44.13 67.12 -16.70
C THR A 36 43.46 67.52 -18.03
N SER A 37 42.25 68.11 -17.92
CA SER A 37 41.41 68.68 -18.99
C SER A 37 40.67 67.69 -19.90
N GLY A 38 39.37 67.96 -20.10
CA GLY A 38 38.59 67.52 -21.27
C GLY A 38 38.87 68.43 -22.48
N PRO A 39 38.10 68.29 -23.56
CA PRO A 39 36.71 68.78 -23.52
C PRO A 39 35.65 67.70 -23.71
N GLU A 40 34.39 68.13 -23.63
CA GLU A 40 33.21 67.38 -24.08
C GLU A 40 33.17 67.38 -25.62
N GLU A 41 33.10 66.20 -26.25
CA GLU A 41 32.55 66.03 -27.61
C GLU A 41 31.72 64.74 -27.63
N ASP A 42 30.45 64.85 -27.99
CA ASP A 42 29.50 63.73 -27.97
C ASP A 42 29.75 62.73 -29.12
N TYR A 43 29.74 61.45 -28.81
CA TYR A 43 29.41 60.42 -29.81
C TYR A 43 28.62 59.27 -29.19
N TYR A 44 27.50 58.94 -29.82
CA TYR A 44 26.56 57.93 -29.35
C TYR A 44 27.18 56.53 -29.51
N ASP A 45 27.35 55.81 -28.41
CA ASP A 45 27.36 54.35 -28.44
C ASP A 45 25.91 53.85 -28.31
N TYR A 46 25.61 52.70 -28.91
CA TYR A 46 24.30 52.08 -28.79
C TYR A 46 24.28 51.26 -27.50
N ASP A 47 23.61 51.77 -26.45
CA ASP A 47 23.11 50.90 -25.39
C ASP A 47 22.25 49.81 -26.06
N GLU A 48 22.73 48.56 -26.05
CA GLU A 48 21.90 47.39 -26.34
C GLU A 48 20.99 47.14 -25.12
N GLU A 49 20.13 48.13 -24.85
CA GLU A 49 19.04 48.03 -23.89
C GLU A 49 18.15 46.90 -24.38
N THR A 50 18.39 45.71 -23.81
CA THR A 50 17.56 44.53 -24.00
C THR A 50 16.18 44.91 -23.51
N THR A 51 15.32 45.28 -24.46
CA THR A 51 13.99 45.79 -24.19
C THR A 51 13.15 44.66 -23.63
N LEU A 52 13.24 44.50 -22.31
CA LEU A 52 12.32 43.78 -21.46
C LEU A 52 10.96 44.45 -21.60
N SER A 53 10.30 44.09 -22.70
CA SER A 53 8.95 44.48 -23.02
C SER A 53 8.10 44.31 -21.78
N PRO A 54 7.28 45.31 -21.39
CA PRO A 54 6.41 45.20 -20.23
C PRO A 54 5.34 44.14 -20.52
N HIS A 55 5.72 42.87 -20.29
CA HIS A 55 4.88 41.70 -20.40
C HIS A 55 3.76 41.83 -19.37
N SER A 56 2.68 42.49 -19.81
CA SER A 56 1.40 42.48 -19.13
C SER A 56 1.08 41.04 -18.75
N PRO A 57 0.87 40.72 -17.47
CA PRO A 57 0.90 39.35 -16.98
C PRO A 57 -0.18 38.53 -17.70
N VAL A 58 0.27 37.66 -18.61
CA VAL A 58 -0.62 36.81 -19.40
C VAL A 58 -1.39 35.94 -18.40
N PRO A 59 -2.74 35.94 -18.42
CA PRO A 59 -3.52 35.18 -17.45
C PRO A 59 -3.30 33.69 -17.66
N MET A 60 -2.37 33.12 -16.89
CA MET A 60 -1.97 31.73 -16.97
C MET A 60 -3.18 30.84 -16.68
N LYS A 61 -3.45 29.90 -17.58
CA LYS A 61 -4.52 28.92 -17.41
C LYS A 61 -4.11 27.90 -16.35
N PRO A 62 -5.06 27.28 -15.61
CA PRO A 62 -4.75 26.13 -14.77
C PRO A 62 -4.10 25.01 -15.59
N CYS A 63 -3.12 24.31 -15.02
CA CYS A 63 -2.54 23.13 -15.64
C CYS A 63 -3.62 22.05 -15.78
N HIS A 64 -3.61 21.31 -16.90
CA HIS A 64 -4.47 20.14 -17.06
C HIS A 64 -3.95 19.01 -16.17
N TYR A 65 -4.51 18.93 -14.97
CA TYR A 65 -4.12 17.99 -13.92
C TYR A 65 -5.41 17.38 -13.34
N ASP A 66 -5.68 16.13 -13.70
CA ASP A 66 -6.76 15.39 -13.05
C ASP A 66 -6.30 15.03 -11.62
N ARG A 67 -7.07 15.48 -10.64
CA ARG A 67 -6.79 15.23 -9.23
C ARG A 67 -7.11 13.80 -8.81
N CYS A 68 -7.96 13.09 -9.56
CA CYS A 68 -8.54 11.80 -9.25
C CYS A 68 -7.97 10.63 -10.09
N GLU A 69 -7.15 10.92 -11.10
CA GLU A 69 -6.50 9.91 -11.95
C GLU A 69 -5.27 9.29 -11.26
N ASN A 70 -5.12 7.96 -11.35
CA ASN A 70 -4.08 7.21 -10.66
C ASN A 70 -2.80 7.08 -11.51
N LEU A 71 -1.64 7.29 -10.88
CA LEU A 71 -0.30 7.32 -11.47
C LEU A 71 -0.01 8.54 -12.38
N SER A 72 -0.87 9.55 -12.34
CA SER A 72 -0.64 10.83 -13.04
C SER A 72 0.62 11.53 -12.50
N PRO A 73 1.42 12.19 -13.37
CA PRO A 73 2.61 12.93 -12.95
C PRO A 73 2.24 14.05 -11.96
N THR A 74 3.21 14.50 -11.14
CA THR A 74 2.93 15.59 -10.20
C THR A 74 2.61 16.88 -10.97
N CYS A 75 1.81 17.78 -10.41
CA CYS A 75 1.49 19.01 -11.14
C CYS A 75 2.74 19.86 -11.40
N GLU A 76 3.73 19.84 -10.51
CA GLU A 76 5.06 20.44 -10.73
C GLU A 76 5.75 19.88 -11.99
N GLU A 77 5.66 18.57 -12.24
CA GLU A 77 6.18 17.96 -13.47
C GLU A 77 5.40 18.40 -14.72
N ILE A 78 4.08 18.57 -14.61
CA ILE A 78 3.23 19.07 -15.71
C ILE A 78 3.58 20.53 -16.01
N GLN A 79 3.68 21.39 -14.99
CA GLN A 79 4.04 22.79 -15.11
C GLN A 79 5.45 22.96 -15.71
N ARG A 80 6.42 22.15 -15.27
CA ARG A 80 7.77 22.09 -15.85
C ARG A 80 7.74 21.68 -17.32
N LYS A 81 6.98 20.64 -17.69
CA LYS A 81 6.80 20.21 -19.10
C LYS A 81 6.09 21.26 -19.95
N ALA A 82 5.20 22.07 -19.36
CA ALA A 82 4.54 23.20 -20.00
C ALA A 82 5.40 24.48 -20.07
N GLY A 83 6.66 24.44 -19.64
CA GLY A 83 7.55 25.61 -19.62
C GLY A 83 7.10 26.72 -18.66
N GLY A 84 6.38 26.37 -17.59
CA GLY A 84 5.83 27.32 -16.63
C GLY A 84 4.51 28.01 -17.06
N ASN A 85 4.00 27.75 -18.27
CA ASN A 85 2.86 28.47 -18.85
C ASN A 85 1.47 28.10 -18.26
N CYS A 86 1.42 27.44 -17.11
CA CYS A 86 0.18 27.08 -16.42
C CYS A 86 0.34 27.12 -14.89
N LEU A 87 -0.79 27.27 -14.19
CA LEU A 87 -0.83 27.31 -12.71
C LEU A 87 -1.33 25.99 -12.12
N CYS A 88 -0.64 25.47 -11.11
CA CYS A 88 -1.06 24.26 -10.41
C CYS A 88 -2.06 24.56 -9.29
N PRO A 89 -3.08 23.68 -9.07
CA PRO A 89 -3.80 23.64 -7.81
C PRO A 89 -2.83 23.16 -6.72
N GLY A 90 -2.69 23.94 -5.65
CA GLY A 90 -1.56 23.83 -4.73
C GLY A 90 -1.15 25.21 -4.21
N ILE A 91 -2.10 25.95 -3.60
CA ILE A 91 -1.81 27.30 -3.08
C ILE A 91 -0.86 27.21 -1.88
N ASP A 92 -1.05 26.16 -1.06
CA ASP A 92 -0.27 25.91 0.14
C ASP A 92 1.06 25.20 -0.18
N GLY A 93 2.17 25.86 0.14
CA GLY A 93 3.52 25.34 -0.05
C GLY A 93 3.87 24.12 0.83
N PRO A 94 5.04 23.49 0.62
CA PRO A 94 5.40 22.20 1.23
C PRO A 94 5.51 22.20 2.77
N ASN A 95 5.54 23.39 3.38
CA ASN A 95 5.67 23.60 4.82
C ASN A 95 4.35 24.05 5.49
N ILE A 96 3.23 23.97 4.76
CA ILE A 96 1.86 24.14 5.27
C ILE A 96 1.20 22.75 5.28
N LYS A 97 0.46 22.42 6.33
CA LYS A 97 -0.18 21.10 6.49
C LYS A 97 -1.17 20.85 5.33
N PRO A 98 -1.16 19.67 4.67
CA PRO A 98 -2.07 19.42 3.56
C PRO A 98 -3.54 19.36 4.01
N ASP A 99 -4.43 19.84 3.15
CA ASP A 99 -5.84 19.49 3.21
C ASP A 99 -6.06 17.97 3.10
N SER A 100 -7.19 17.53 3.64
CA SER A 100 -7.66 16.15 3.53
C SER A 100 -7.93 15.75 2.07
N PRO A 101 -7.44 14.59 1.59
CA PRO A 101 -7.90 13.99 0.33
C PRO A 101 -9.42 13.74 0.34
N ALA A 102 -10.02 13.64 -0.85
CA ALA A 102 -11.43 13.29 -1.00
C ALA A 102 -11.56 11.87 -1.57
N ILE A 103 -12.09 10.90 -0.82
CA ILE A 103 -12.35 9.55 -1.34
C ILE A 103 -13.35 9.64 -2.48
N ASN A 104 -13.00 9.14 -3.67
CA ASN A 104 -13.86 9.21 -4.84
C ASN A 104 -14.78 7.99 -4.93
N LYS A 105 -14.24 6.79 -4.73
CA LYS A 105 -14.97 5.51 -4.81
C LYS A 105 -14.27 4.46 -3.94
N VAL A 106 -15.08 3.65 -3.25
CA VAL A 106 -14.65 2.43 -2.56
C VAL A 106 -15.28 1.23 -3.28
N LEU A 107 -14.53 0.13 -3.41
CA LEU A 107 -14.95 -1.14 -3.98
C LEU A 107 -14.53 -2.26 -3.04
N SER A 108 -15.46 -2.96 -2.41
CA SER A 108 -15.17 -4.08 -1.50
C SER A 108 -15.45 -5.45 -2.12
N GLY A 109 -14.52 -6.39 -1.91
CA GLY A 109 -14.70 -7.82 -2.15
C GLY A 109 -15.21 -8.53 -0.89
N ASP A 110 -14.91 -9.82 -0.72
CA ASP A 110 -15.13 -10.52 0.55
C ASP A 110 -13.92 -10.44 1.51
N THR A 111 -12.69 -10.47 0.98
CA THR A 111 -11.45 -10.33 1.76
C THR A 111 -10.59 -9.13 1.35
N GLU A 112 -11.10 -8.25 0.48
CA GLU A 112 -10.37 -7.08 -0.03
C GLU A 112 -11.20 -5.79 -0.06
N VAL A 113 -10.50 -4.66 -0.17
CA VAL A 113 -11.09 -3.37 -0.57
C VAL A 113 -10.12 -2.59 -1.44
N THR A 114 -10.62 -1.97 -2.51
CA THR A 114 -9.90 -0.98 -3.31
C THR A 114 -10.52 0.41 -3.08
N VAL A 115 -9.71 1.35 -2.60
CA VAL A 115 -10.09 2.75 -2.42
C VAL A 115 -9.43 3.63 -3.48
N THR A 116 -10.19 4.58 -4.01
CA THR A 116 -9.71 5.63 -4.91
C THR A 116 -10.03 7.00 -4.33
N TRP A 117 -9.17 8.00 -4.57
CA TRP A 117 -9.31 9.35 -4.02
C TRP A 117 -8.89 10.44 -5.01
N CYS A 118 -9.30 11.67 -4.75
CA CYS A 118 -8.82 12.86 -5.42
C CYS A 118 -7.84 13.63 -4.51
N SER A 119 -6.82 14.24 -5.09
CA SER A 119 -5.83 15.03 -4.33
C SER A 119 -6.42 16.34 -3.79
N PRO A 120 -5.95 16.80 -2.62
CA PRO A 120 -6.23 18.15 -2.12
C PRO A 120 -5.65 19.25 -3.03
N SER A 121 -5.98 20.50 -2.74
CA SER A 121 -5.42 21.70 -3.39
C SER A 121 -4.17 22.24 -2.68
N SER A 122 -3.38 21.36 -2.06
CA SER A 122 -2.18 21.66 -1.26
C SER A 122 -0.96 20.88 -1.79
N THR A 123 0.26 21.29 -1.42
CA THR A 123 1.48 20.52 -1.77
C THR A 123 1.50 19.15 -1.08
N VAL A 124 1.57 18.05 -1.84
CA VAL A 124 1.64 16.66 -1.33
C VAL A 124 2.85 15.92 -1.88
N GLN A 125 3.61 15.27 -1.00
CA GLN A 125 4.75 14.41 -1.36
C GLN A 125 4.38 12.93 -1.37
N SER A 126 3.49 12.52 -0.47
CA SER A 126 3.06 11.13 -0.33
C SER A 126 1.63 11.00 0.22
N TYR A 127 1.04 9.84 0.04
CA TYR A 127 -0.24 9.45 0.63
C TYR A 127 -0.03 8.23 1.53
N ARG A 128 -0.92 8.04 2.50
CA ARG A 128 -1.05 6.81 3.26
C ARG A 128 -2.53 6.45 3.40
N VAL A 129 -2.85 5.18 3.23
CA VAL A 129 -4.17 4.64 3.57
C VAL A 129 -4.13 4.11 5.00
N LEU A 130 -5.16 4.43 5.77
CA LEU A 130 -5.39 3.97 7.13
C LEU A 130 -6.71 3.20 7.13
N TYR A 131 -6.83 2.13 7.91
CA TYR A 131 -8.10 1.41 8.05
C TYR A 131 -8.30 0.90 9.47
N GLN A 132 -9.55 0.65 9.83
CA GLN A 132 -9.95 0.24 11.17
C GLN A 132 -11.08 -0.79 11.08
N GLY A 133 -10.93 -1.91 11.78
CA GLY A 133 -11.91 -2.99 11.87
C GLY A 133 -12.69 -2.99 13.19
N PRO A 134 -13.42 -4.09 13.48
CA PRO A 134 -14.23 -4.22 14.70
C PRO A 134 -13.45 -4.20 16.02
N ASP A 135 -12.14 -4.46 15.98
CA ASP A 135 -11.23 -4.36 17.12
C ASP A 135 -10.88 -2.90 17.47
N SER A 136 -11.33 -1.93 16.66
CA SER A 136 -10.99 -0.51 16.74
C SER A 136 -9.49 -0.20 16.58
N GLN A 137 -8.67 -1.15 16.12
CA GLN A 137 -7.25 -0.92 15.87
C GLN A 137 -7.07 -0.18 14.52
N VAL A 138 -6.31 0.92 14.52
CA VAL A 138 -5.98 1.63 13.28
C VAL A 138 -4.73 1.04 12.65
N GLU A 139 -4.93 0.28 11.58
CA GLU A 139 -3.87 -0.26 10.74
C GLU A 139 -3.39 0.79 9.71
N LYS A 140 -2.13 0.65 9.29
CA LYS A 140 -1.45 1.60 8.40
C LYS A 140 -0.92 0.90 7.16
N GLY A 141 -1.44 1.27 5.99
CA GLY A 141 -0.87 0.90 4.71
C GLY A 141 0.52 1.52 4.47
N PRO A 142 1.19 1.11 3.36
CA PRO A 142 2.49 1.63 2.97
C PRO A 142 2.44 3.13 2.64
N LEU A 143 3.62 3.74 2.56
CA LEU A 143 3.76 5.11 2.07
C LEU A 143 3.74 5.10 0.54
N LEU A 144 2.72 5.73 -0.06
CA LEU A 144 2.53 5.83 -1.50
C LEU A 144 3.06 7.19 -1.98
N ASN A 145 3.69 7.27 -3.16
CA ASN A 145 4.18 8.55 -3.68
C ASN A 145 3.04 9.46 -4.19
N ALA A 146 3.34 10.72 -4.48
CA ALA A 146 2.35 11.74 -4.88
C ALA A 146 1.52 11.45 -6.15
N SER A 147 1.86 10.44 -6.97
CA SER A 147 1.08 10.04 -8.16
C SER A 147 -0.07 9.07 -7.87
N TYR A 148 -0.06 8.36 -6.72
CA TYR A 148 -1.09 7.37 -6.41
C TYR A 148 -2.44 8.01 -6.04
N ARG A 149 -3.51 7.58 -6.71
CA ARG A 149 -4.93 7.87 -6.39
C ARG A 149 -5.76 6.61 -6.16
N SER A 150 -5.12 5.44 -6.17
CA SER A 150 -5.75 4.14 -5.90
C SER A 150 -4.85 3.28 -5.03
N TYR A 151 -5.44 2.51 -4.12
CA TYR A 151 -4.76 1.47 -3.34
C TYR A 151 -5.73 0.37 -2.93
N SER A 152 -5.20 -0.85 -2.76
CA SER A 152 -5.97 -2.04 -2.40
C SER A 152 -5.41 -2.66 -1.12
N ILE A 153 -6.30 -3.08 -0.23
CA ILE A 153 -5.99 -3.81 1.01
C ILE A 153 -6.61 -5.20 0.89
N GLU A 154 -5.87 -6.22 1.29
CA GLU A 154 -6.22 -7.63 1.22
C GLU A 154 -6.28 -8.23 2.64
N ASN A 155 -6.75 -9.48 2.76
CA ASN A 155 -6.83 -10.26 4.00
C ASN A 155 -7.79 -9.68 5.07
N LEU A 156 -8.78 -8.90 4.63
CA LEU A 156 -9.89 -8.45 5.48
C LEU A 156 -10.81 -9.61 5.87
N LEU A 157 -11.49 -9.48 7.00
CA LEU A 157 -12.53 -10.42 7.44
C LEU A 157 -13.79 -10.27 6.56
N PRO A 158 -14.40 -11.35 6.05
CA PRO A 158 -15.67 -11.28 5.31
C PRO A 158 -16.86 -10.81 6.15
N GLY A 159 -17.87 -10.25 5.48
CA GLY A 159 -19.13 -9.82 6.09
C GLY A 159 -19.00 -8.76 7.20
N THR A 160 -17.92 -7.99 7.19
CA THR A 160 -17.46 -7.16 8.32
C THR A 160 -17.46 -5.67 7.96
N GLN A 161 -17.90 -4.82 8.89
CA GLN A 161 -17.81 -3.36 8.78
C GLN A 161 -16.37 -2.90 9.04
N TYR A 162 -15.85 -2.07 8.13
CA TYR A 162 -14.58 -1.37 8.26
C TYR A 162 -14.76 0.13 7.98
N THR A 163 -13.85 0.94 8.52
CA THR A 163 -13.65 2.34 8.13
C THR A 163 -12.31 2.46 7.41
N ILE A 164 -12.28 3.14 6.26
CA ILE A 164 -11.06 3.42 5.50
C ILE A 164 -10.86 4.92 5.35
N CYS A 165 -9.64 5.39 5.59
CA CYS A 165 -9.23 6.79 5.45
C CYS A 165 -7.99 6.92 4.56
N VAL A 166 -7.85 8.05 3.87
CA VAL A 166 -6.65 8.44 3.12
C VAL A 166 -6.13 9.75 3.68
N VAL A 167 -4.82 9.81 3.99
CA VAL A 167 -4.14 11.05 4.37
C VAL A 167 -3.11 11.46 3.30
N ALA A 168 -2.99 12.77 3.08
CA ALA A 168 -1.91 13.40 2.31
C ALA A 168 -0.80 13.85 3.26
N ILE A 169 0.46 13.82 2.81
CA ILE A 169 1.64 14.04 3.65
C ILE A 169 2.66 14.94 2.94
N ASN A 170 3.21 15.93 3.64
CA ASN A 170 4.34 16.77 3.22
C ASN A 170 5.27 17.12 4.43
N ASN A 171 6.16 18.11 4.31
CA ASN A 171 7.10 18.48 5.39
C ASN A 171 6.40 18.93 6.69
N ALA A 172 5.17 19.44 6.61
CA ALA A 172 4.36 19.85 7.77
C ALA A 172 3.53 18.71 8.38
N GLY A 173 3.62 17.48 7.84
CA GLY A 173 3.02 16.26 8.39
C GLY A 173 1.80 15.72 7.63
N GLU A 174 1.05 14.84 8.29
CA GLU A 174 -0.13 14.15 7.73
C GLU A 174 -1.39 15.04 7.85
N SER A 175 -2.20 15.13 6.78
CA SER A 175 -3.50 15.79 6.73
C SER A 175 -4.47 15.25 7.79
N SER A 176 -5.51 16.02 8.16
CA SER A 176 -6.56 15.51 9.03
C SER A 176 -7.29 14.29 8.43
N ALA A 177 -7.41 13.23 9.22
CA ALA A 177 -8.41 12.18 9.08
C ALA A 177 -9.04 11.96 10.47
N LYS A 178 -10.33 11.60 10.51
CA LYS A 178 -11.02 11.23 11.74
C LYS A 178 -11.79 9.95 11.49
N PHE A 179 -11.47 8.92 12.26
CA PHE A 179 -12.34 7.77 12.44
C PHE A 179 -13.46 8.19 13.39
N ILE A 180 -14.58 8.67 12.83
CA ILE A 180 -15.84 8.85 13.56
C ILE A 180 -16.85 7.91 12.90
N GLU A 181 -17.67 7.24 13.71
CA GLU A 181 -18.96 6.75 13.24
C GLU A 181 -19.73 7.94 12.67
N ALA A 182 -20.36 7.79 11.50
CA ALA A 182 -20.84 8.94 10.75
C ALA A 182 -21.96 9.68 11.49
N GLU A 183 -21.70 10.90 11.97
CA GLU A 183 -22.74 11.88 12.26
C GLU A 183 -23.39 12.28 10.93
N GLU A 184 -24.44 11.54 10.56
CA GLU A 184 -25.24 11.72 9.35
C GLU A 184 -26.14 12.96 9.47
N ASP A 185 -25.55 14.15 9.51
CA ASP A 185 -26.24 15.35 9.04
C ASP A 185 -25.27 16.47 8.59
N ILE A 186 -25.19 16.66 7.27
CA ILE A 186 -25.26 17.96 6.58
C ILE A 186 -25.17 17.70 5.07
N GLU A 187 -26.20 18.13 4.33
CA GLU A 187 -26.34 17.94 2.90
C GLU A 187 -25.34 18.78 2.08
N ARG A 188 -24.09 18.30 1.96
CA ARG A 188 -23.08 18.83 1.02
C ARG A 188 -22.26 17.69 0.39
N THR A 189 -22.05 17.77 -0.93
CA THR A 189 -21.33 16.79 -1.75
C THR A 189 -19.81 16.76 -1.54
N ILE A 190 -19.35 16.97 -0.30
CA ILE A 190 -17.93 16.98 0.08
C ILE A 190 -17.57 15.56 0.53
N LYS A 191 -17.11 14.73 -0.41
CA LYS A 191 -16.57 13.40 -0.07
C LYS A 191 -15.32 13.59 0.81
N GLY A 192 -15.35 13.09 2.04
CA GLY A 192 -14.28 13.28 3.01
C GLY A 192 -13.05 12.41 2.77
N PRO A 193 -12.03 12.50 3.66
CA PRO A 193 -10.87 11.61 3.64
C PRO A 193 -11.20 10.20 4.10
N CYS A 194 -12.35 9.97 4.72
CA CYS A 194 -12.77 8.69 5.31
C CYS A 194 -14.12 8.23 4.74
N SER A 195 -14.31 6.91 4.68
CA SER A 195 -15.54 6.26 4.23
C SER A 195 -15.72 4.94 4.98
N ASN A 196 -16.96 4.61 5.31
CA ASN A 196 -17.30 3.30 5.88
C ASN A 196 -17.62 2.33 4.73
N PHE A 197 -17.28 1.05 4.87
CA PHE A 197 -17.63 0.00 3.91
C PHE A 197 -17.80 -1.36 4.61
N HIS A 198 -18.62 -2.22 4.01
CA HIS A 198 -18.71 -3.63 4.40
C HIS A 198 -17.95 -4.50 3.39
N THR A 199 -17.18 -5.47 3.87
CA THR A 199 -16.80 -6.62 3.04
C THR A 199 -18.03 -7.50 2.80
N THR A 200 -18.09 -8.14 1.64
CA THR A 200 -19.17 -9.08 1.32
C THR A 200 -19.01 -10.36 2.15
N ALA A 201 -20.10 -11.00 2.53
CA ALA A 201 -20.05 -12.28 3.23
C ALA A 201 -19.72 -13.40 2.25
N THR A 202 -18.62 -14.13 2.47
CA THR A 202 -18.21 -15.26 1.62
C THR A 202 -19.31 -16.33 1.58
N LYS A 203 -20.01 -16.41 0.44
CA LYS A 203 -20.99 -17.47 0.19
C LYS A 203 -20.25 -18.79 -0.05
N THR A 204 -20.10 -19.58 1.01
CA THR A 204 -19.55 -20.94 0.93
C THR A 204 -20.36 -21.76 -0.07
N SER A 205 -19.77 -22.05 -1.23
CA SER A 205 -20.48 -22.73 -2.31
C SER A 205 -20.98 -24.11 -1.83
N HIS A 206 -22.27 -24.37 -2.03
CA HIS A 206 -22.88 -25.68 -1.73
C HIS A 206 -22.18 -26.85 -2.46
N MET A 207 -21.32 -26.58 -3.45
CA MET A 207 -20.41 -27.54 -4.05
C MET A 207 -19.62 -28.34 -3.01
N TYR A 208 -19.11 -27.73 -1.93
CA TYR A 208 -18.37 -28.47 -0.89
C TYR A 208 -19.26 -29.47 -0.12
N ILE A 209 -20.51 -29.08 0.14
CA ILE A 209 -21.52 -29.96 0.75
C ILE A 209 -21.88 -31.10 -0.22
N GLY A 210 -22.07 -30.79 -1.50
CA GLY A 210 -22.34 -31.78 -2.55
C GLY A 210 -21.19 -32.78 -2.73
N ILE A 211 -19.93 -32.33 -2.70
CA ILE A 211 -18.74 -33.19 -2.73
C ILE A 211 -18.69 -34.08 -1.48
N GLY A 212 -18.91 -33.52 -0.28
CA GLY A 212 -18.94 -34.29 0.97
C GLY A 212 -20.01 -35.39 0.98
N VAL A 213 -21.25 -35.06 0.56
CA VAL A 213 -22.35 -36.02 0.43
C VAL A 213 -22.06 -37.08 -0.64
N GLY A 214 -21.51 -36.67 -1.80
CA GLY A 214 -21.15 -37.60 -2.87
C GLY A 214 -20.07 -38.60 -2.47
N LEU A 215 -19.00 -38.14 -1.82
CA LEU A 215 -17.94 -39.00 -1.29
C LEU A 215 -18.46 -39.93 -0.19
N GLY A 216 -19.29 -39.41 0.74
CA GLY A 216 -19.93 -40.22 1.78
C GLY A 216 -20.81 -41.33 1.21
N ALA A 217 -21.66 -41.01 0.22
CA ALA A 217 -22.50 -41.99 -0.46
C ALA A 217 -21.67 -43.06 -1.19
N LEU A 218 -20.60 -42.67 -1.89
CA LEU A 218 -19.71 -43.59 -2.60
C LEU A 218 -19.00 -44.55 -1.63
N MET A 219 -18.52 -44.05 -0.48
CA MET A 219 -17.92 -44.89 0.58
C MET A 219 -18.91 -45.91 1.13
N VAL A 220 -20.17 -45.51 1.36
CA VAL A 220 -21.23 -46.44 1.81
C VAL A 220 -21.54 -47.50 0.75
N VAL A 221 -21.65 -47.13 -0.54
CA VAL A 221 -21.86 -48.07 -1.64
C VAL A 221 -20.71 -49.07 -1.74
N MET A 222 -19.45 -48.61 -1.67
CA MET A 222 -18.28 -49.50 -1.69
C MET A 222 -18.23 -50.44 -0.47
N GLY A 223 -18.64 -49.97 0.71
CA GLY A 223 -18.79 -50.81 1.90
C GLY A 223 -19.86 -51.90 1.73
N ILE A 224 -21.03 -51.54 1.20
CA ILE A 224 -22.13 -52.49 0.92
C ILE A 224 -21.69 -53.52 -0.13
N LEU A 225 -21.05 -53.09 -1.22
CA LEU A 225 -20.51 -53.99 -2.25
C LEU A 225 -19.45 -54.94 -1.66
N GLY A 226 -18.57 -54.45 -0.79
CA GLY A 226 -17.62 -55.28 -0.04
C GLY A 226 -18.30 -56.34 0.81
N ILE A 227 -19.31 -55.97 1.60
CA ILE A 227 -20.09 -56.90 2.43
C ILE A 227 -20.82 -57.94 1.57
N LEU A 228 -21.44 -57.52 0.46
CA LEU A 228 -22.11 -58.43 -0.48
C LEU A 228 -21.12 -59.41 -1.13
N MET A 229 -19.94 -58.94 -1.55
CA MET A 229 -18.87 -59.77 -2.10
C MET A 229 -18.33 -60.78 -1.08
N CYS A 230 -18.08 -60.35 0.16
CA CYS A 230 -17.71 -61.23 1.27
C CYS A 230 -18.78 -62.30 1.55
N ASN A 231 -20.06 -61.93 1.54
CA ASN A 231 -21.16 -62.85 1.77
C ASN A 231 -21.36 -63.83 0.60
N ARG A 232 -21.19 -63.39 -0.65
CA ARG A 232 -21.20 -64.27 -1.84
C ARG A 232 -20.01 -65.25 -1.81
N LYS A 233 -18.82 -64.79 -1.44
CA LYS A 233 -17.64 -65.66 -1.27
C LYS A 233 -17.86 -66.69 -0.16
N LYS A 234 -18.32 -66.28 1.03
CA LYS A 234 -18.69 -67.20 2.12
C LYS A 234 -19.72 -68.26 1.69
N ARG A 235 -20.73 -67.89 0.89
CA ARG A 235 -21.71 -68.84 0.34
C ARG A 235 -21.09 -69.81 -0.66
N LYS A 236 -20.26 -69.32 -1.60
CA LYS A 236 -19.58 -70.20 -2.56
C LYS A 236 -18.65 -71.19 -1.84
N ASN A 237 -17.77 -70.69 -0.97
CA ASN A 237 -16.87 -71.51 -0.16
C ASN A 237 -17.60 -72.58 0.69
N ARG A 238 -18.88 -72.38 1.04
CA ARG A 238 -19.67 -73.41 1.74
C ARG A 238 -20.21 -74.46 0.77
N MET A 239 -20.67 -74.07 -0.41
CA MET A 239 -21.06 -75.02 -1.47
C MET A 239 -19.87 -75.85 -1.96
N ASP A 240 -18.70 -75.23 -2.14
CA ASP A 240 -17.48 -75.92 -2.57
C ASP A 240 -17.10 -77.05 -1.57
N VAL A 241 -17.34 -76.84 -0.26
CA VAL A 241 -17.13 -77.85 0.81
C VAL A 241 -18.27 -78.88 0.89
N GLU A 242 -19.52 -78.45 0.73
CA GLU A 242 -20.69 -79.35 0.65
C GLU A 242 -20.60 -80.30 -0.57
N GLU A 243 -19.96 -79.87 -1.66
CA GLU A 243 -19.71 -80.68 -2.86
C GLU A 243 -18.55 -81.68 -2.66
N GLU A 244 -17.48 -81.31 -1.94
CA GLU A 244 -16.40 -82.24 -1.58
C GLU A 244 -16.87 -83.37 -0.62
N GLU A 245 -17.74 -83.08 0.37
CA GLU A 245 -18.28 -84.12 1.26
C GLU A 245 -19.18 -85.13 0.53
N MET A 246 -19.88 -84.72 -0.54
CA MET A 246 -20.67 -85.63 -1.38
C MET A 246 -19.83 -86.38 -2.44
N GLY A 247 -18.53 -86.10 -2.55
CA GLY A 247 -17.64 -86.63 -3.58
C GLY A 247 -17.12 -88.05 -3.37
N VAL A 248 -17.37 -88.71 -2.22
CA VAL A 248 -16.74 -90.01 -1.90
C VAL A 248 -17.73 -91.06 -1.37
N SER A 249 -18.40 -91.77 -2.30
CA SER A 249 -18.42 -93.24 -2.28
C SER A 249 -19.03 -93.81 -3.55
N ASN A 250 -18.27 -94.62 -4.29
CA ASN A 250 -18.85 -95.62 -5.17
C ASN A 250 -17.99 -96.90 -5.22
N HIS A 251 -17.70 -97.43 -4.03
CA HIS A 251 -17.06 -98.74 -3.85
C HIS A 251 -17.98 -99.63 -3.00
N TYR A 252 -18.84 -100.43 -3.64
CA TYR A 252 -19.46 -101.55 -2.93
C TYR A 252 -19.60 -102.86 -3.75
N TYR A 253 -18.54 -103.68 -3.69
CA TYR A 253 -18.50 -105.16 -3.71
C TYR A 253 -19.24 -105.95 -4.84
N LYS A 254 -19.06 -107.27 -4.99
CA LYS A 254 -17.90 -108.19 -4.93
C LYS A 254 -18.48 -109.58 -5.17
N ALA A 255 -18.03 -110.29 -6.21
CA ALA A 255 -18.38 -111.70 -6.37
C ALA A 255 -17.15 -112.49 -6.82
N GLY A 256 -16.75 -113.44 -5.99
CA GLY A 256 -15.81 -114.48 -6.35
C GLY A 256 -15.97 -115.62 -5.36
N ASN A 257 -16.33 -116.80 -5.85
CA ASN A 257 -15.52 -117.99 -5.59
C ASN A 257 -15.75 -119.09 -6.63
N THR A 258 -14.66 -119.81 -6.89
CA THR A 258 -14.53 -121.20 -7.35
C THR A 258 -15.80 -122.04 -7.57
N ASN A 259 -15.88 -122.70 -8.73
CA ASN A 259 -15.33 -124.06 -8.89
C ASN A 259 -14.91 -124.30 -10.34
#